data_AF-A0A1F5AGZ7-F1
#
_entry.id   AF-A0A1F5AGZ7-F1
#
_cell.length_a   1.000
_cell.length_b   1.000
_cell.length_c   1.000
_cell.angle_alpha   90.00
_cell.angle_beta   90.00
_cell.angle_gamma   90.00
#
_symmetry.space_group_name_H-M   'P 1'
#
loop_
_entity.id
_entity.type
_entity.pdbx_description
1 polymer ?
#
loop_
_entity_poly.entity_id
_entity_poly.type
_entity_poly.pdbx_seq_one_letter_code
_entity_poly.pdbx_strand_id
1 'polypeptide(L)'
;MDALPGAIHSGDDFVVNGAGIMYTETTMSMYKGFDEAGTPEFVRARRAAQYAASIDEFIRLMGEGNNGAYANDWLVGDLKTNEIARFELGLKNRQVWRTSDGYYVGANFPSDPKVIAEETTYRPEDPDLSVNVRKARWEKLMEDNKGMISAETAMIFEADHIDASTGQLTPSSRTLCGHIDADAEGLPEFIWTPYYPAGSVQAKVTTSKLAGEMKVWARRGHPCGQDFIAADFFAAHPEYDWMGKFLRDMKAFPWTLFEAQK
;
A
#
# COMPACT_ATOMS: atom_id res chain seq x y z
N MET A 1 6.29 7.40 10.81
CA MET A 1 4.88 7.23 10.46
C MET A 1 4.49 8.43 9.64
N ASP A 2 4.08 8.21 8.39
CA ASP A 2 3.35 9.21 7.62
C ASP A 2 1.94 9.39 8.21
N ALA A 3 1.29 10.53 8.00
CA ALA A 3 -0.07 10.77 8.49
C ALA A 3 -0.68 12.00 7.80
N LEU A 4 -2.00 12.13 7.90
CA LEU A 4 -2.75 13.32 7.52
C LEU A 4 -2.90 14.30 8.69
N PRO A 5 -3.07 15.61 8.43
CA PRO A 5 -3.40 16.57 9.48
C PRO A 5 -4.61 16.15 10.31
N GLY A 6 -4.43 16.02 11.62
CA GLY A 6 -5.49 15.59 12.55
C GLY A 6 -5.64 14.07 12.71
N ALA A 7 -4.96 13.26 11.89
CA ALA A 7 -4.93 11.81 12.08
C ALA A 7 -3.96 11.43 13.20
N ILE A 8 -4.36 10.44 14.00
CA ILE A 8 -3.53 9.87 15.09
C ILE A 8 -2.89 8.52 14.72
N HIS A 9 -3.14 8.04 13.51
CA HIS A 9 -2.49 6.89 12.84
C HIS A 9 -2.00 7.33 11.44
N SER A 10 -1.38 6.44 10.68
CA SER A 10 -1.01 6.74 9.29
C SER A 10 -2.22 6.78 8.37
N GLY A 11 -2.96 5.68 8.26
CA GLY A 11 -4.09 5.53 7.34
C GLY A 11 -3.66 5.29 5.89
N ASP A 12 -2.35 5.17 5.63
CA ASP A 12 -1.79 4.78 4.34
C ASP A 12 -1.56 3.25 4.23
N ASP A 13 -0.84 2.52 5.11
CA ASP A 13 0.00 2.88 6.27
C ASP A 13 1.52 2.72 6.01
N PHE A 14 2.40 3.55 6.59
CA PHE A 14 3.86 3.27 6.65
C PHE A 14 4.50 3.69 7.98
N VAL A 15 5.03 2.72 8.72
CA VAL A 15 5.54 2.93 10.09
C VAL A 15 6.93 2.34 10.28
N VAL A 16 7.75 3.08 11.02
CA VAL A 16 9.00 2.63 11.64
C VAL A 16 8.93 3.09 13.10
N ASN A 17 9.19 2.20 14.05
CA ASN A 17 9.17 2.51 15.47
C ASN A 17 10.54 2.30 16.14
N GLY A 18 10.70 2.90 17.33
CA GLY A 18 11.97 2.86 18.07
C GLY A 18 12.35 1.47 18.63
N ALA A 19 11.45 0.49 18.56
CA ALA A 19 11.73 -0.90 18.96
C ALA A 19 12.32 -1.74 17.80
N GLY A 20 12.45 -1.14 16.60
CA GLY A 20 12.98 -1.79 15.41
C GLY A 20 11.94 -2.54 14.59
N ILE A 21 10.65 -2.23 14.77
CA ILE A 21 9.58 -2.74 13.91
C ILE A 21 9.28 -1.72 12.81
N MET A 22 9.18 -2.22 11.58
CA MET A 22 8.57 -1.48 10.49
C MET A 22 7.39 -2.25 9.91
N TYR A 23 6.42 -1.54 9.37
CA TYR A 23 5.36 -2.16 8.60
C TYR A 23 4.73 -1.20 7.60
N THR A 24 4.11 -1.80 6.59
CA THR A 24 3.23 -1.17 5.61
C THR A 24 2.08 -2.12 5.32
N GLU A 25 1.06 -1.67 4.62
CA GLU A 25 -0.08 -2.51 4.24
C GLU A 25 -0.55 -2.26 2.81
N THR A 26 -1.27 -3.21 2.23
CA THR A 26 -2.22 -2.90 1.16
C THR A 26 -3.58 -3.52 1.44
N THR A 27 -4.63 -2.73 1.23
CA THR A 27 -6.01 -3.13 1.50
C THR A 27 -6.47 -4.20 0.55
N MET A 28 -7.09 -5.26 1.07
CA MET A 28 -7.62 -6.33 0.25
C MET A 28 -8.81 -5.83 -0.57
N SER A 29 -8.68 -5.89 -1.89
CA SER A 29 -9.78 -5.57 -2.80
C SER A 29 -10.89 -6.62 -2.72
N MET A 30 -12.12 -6.22 -3.08
CA MET A 30 -13.29 -7.11 -3.13
C MET A 30 -13.60 -7.85 -1.82
N TYR A 31 -13.06 -7.38 -0.70
CA TYR A 31 -13.31 -7.89 0.64
C TYR A 31 -14.68 -7.45 1.16
N LYS A 32 -15.33 -8.27 2.00
CA LYS A 32 -16.68 -8.00 2.50
C LYS A 32 -16.84 -8.30 3.99
N GLY A 33 -17.56 -7.39 4.65
CA GLY A 33 -18.06 -7.56 6.01
C GLY A 33 -17.13 -7.02 7.09
N PHE A 34 -17.73 -6.67 8.22
CA PHE A 34 -17.03 -6.26 9.43
C PHE A 34 -17.97 -6.48 10.62
N ASP A 35 -17.40 -6.49 11.83
CA ASP A 35 -18.14 -6.53 13.08
C ASP A 35 -18.16 -5.14 13.73
N GLU A 36 -19.33 -4.51 13.83
CA GLU A 36 -19.49 -3.19 14.46
C GLU A 36 -19.08 -3.18 15.95
N ALA A 37 -19.14 -4.32 16.64
CA ALA A 37 -18.76 -4.44 18.04
C ALA A 37 -17.24 -4.61 18.26
N GLY A 38 -16.49 -4.88 17.19
CA GLY A 38 -15.04 -5.06 17.26
C GLY A 38 -14.27 -3.74 17.34
N THR A 39 -12.97 -3.85 17.57
CA THR A 39 -12.02 -2.73 17.61
C THR A 39 -11.62 -2.32 16.18
N PRO A 40 -11.86 -1.06 15.77
CA PRO A 40 -11.45 -0.56 14.46
C PRO A 40 -9.96 -0.70 14.22
N GLU A 41 -9.60 -0.93 12.97
CA GLU A 41 -8.22 -1.04 12.48
C GLU A 41 -7.32 0.06 13.04
N PHE A 42 -7.69 1.33 12.89
CA PHE A 42 -6.80 2.44 13.27
C PHE A 42 -6.39 2.44 14.75
N VAL A 43 -7.24 1.91 15.64
CA VAL A 43 -6.92 1.77 17.06
C VAL A 43 -5.86 0.69 17.24
N ARG A 44 -6.00 -0.43 16.52
CA ARG A 44 -5.07 -1.55 16.54
C ARG A 44 -3.74 -1.18 15.91
N ALA A 45 -3.72 -0.56 14.73
CA ALA A 45 -2.49 -0.07 14.10
C ALA A 45 -1.80 0.99 14.94
N ARG A 46 -2.52 1.96 15.53
CA ARG A 46 -1.88 2.94 16.41
C ARG A 46 -1.24 2.28 17.63
N ARG A 47 -1.88 1.28 18.24
CA ARG A 47 -1.27 0.51 19.35
C ARG A 47 -0.05 -0.27 18.88
N ALA A 48 -0.10 -0.91 17.70
CA ALA A 48 1.03 -1.62 17.12
C ALA A 48 2.22 -0.68 16.85
N ALA A 49 1.98 0.48 16.21
CA ALA A 49 3.00 1.52 16.01
C ALA A 49 3.68 1.93 17.32
N GLN A 50 2.89 2.11 18.37
CA GLN A 50 3.34 2.63 19.66
C GLN A 50 4.05 1.58 20.53
N TYR A 51 3.62 0.33 20.48
CA TYR A 51 3.97 -0.67 21.49
C TYR A 51 4.56 -1.98 20.95
N ALA A 52 4.44 -2.29 19.65
CA ALA A 52 4.98 -3.54 19.15
C ALA A 52 6.52 -3.51 19.18
N ALA A 53 7.12 -4.50 19.83
CA ALA A 53 8.55 -4.71 19.86
C ALA A 53 8.96 -6.04 19.19
N SER A 54 8.05 -6.79 18.56
CA SER A 54 8.36 -7.96 17.74
C SER A 54 7.25 -8.18 16.72
N ILE A 55 7.50 -9.03 15.71
CA ILE A 55 6.45 -9.50 14.79
C ILE A 55 5.30 -10.17 15.56
N ASP A 56 5.60 -10.96 16.59
CA ASP A 56 4.57 -11.63 17.40
C ASP A 56 3.70 -10.62 18.18
N GLU A 57 4.31 -9.57 18.75
CA GLU A 57 3.56 -8.51 19.41
C GLU A 57 2.74 -7.68 18.42
N PHE A 58 3.27 -7.42 17.23
CA PHE A 58 2.52 -6.79 16.15
C PHE A 58 1.27 -7.61 15.81
N ILE A 59 1.42 -8.91 15.53
CA ILE A 59 0.31 -9.82 15.22
C ILE A 59 -0.71 -9.84 16.36
N ARG A 60 -0.24 -9.90 17.62
CA ARG A 60 -1.12 -9.87 18.79
C ARG A 60 -1.94 -8.58 18.87
N LEU A 61 -1.28 -7.43 18.77
CA LEU A 61 -1.92 -6.11 18.86
C LEU A 61 -2.88 -5.86 17.70
N MET A 62 -2.49 -6.26 16.49
CA MET A 62 -3.33 -6.15 15.30
C MET A 62 -4.50 -7.13 15.31
N GLY A 63 -4.36 -8.31 15.93
CA GLY A 63 -5.46 -9.28 16.06
C GLY A 63 -6.41 -9.02 17.23
N GLU A 64 -6.03 -8.19 18.21
CA GLU A 64 -6.79 -7.96 19.44
C GLU A 64 -8.11 -7.23 19.15
N GLY A 65 -9.23 -7.93 19.36
CA GLY A 65 -10.56 -7.39 19.09
C GLY A 65 -10.79 -7.05 17.62
N ASN A 66 -10.08 -7.72 16.69
CA ASN A 66 -10.21 -7.46 15.26
C ASN A 66 -11.67 -7.44 14.80
N ASN A 67 -12.03 -6.38 14.07
CA ASN A 67 -13.37 -6.16 13.58
C ASN A 67 -13.51 -6.41 12.07
N GLY A 68 -12.40 -6.73 11.38
CA GLY A 68 -12.38 -6.99 9.94
C GLY A 68 -12.67 -5.78 9.05
N ALA A 69 -12.95 -4.59 9.59
CA ALA A 69 -12.98 -3.37 8.79
C ALA A 69 -11.55 -3.00 8.42
N TYR A 70 -11.37 -2.49 7.18
CA TYR A 70 -10.05 -2.16 6.63
C TYR A 70 -9.10 -3.38 6.68
N ALA A 71 -9.57 -4.48 6.07
CA ALA A 71 -8.86 -5.74 6.06
C ALA A 71 -7.70 -5.69 5.05
N ASN A 72 -6.49 -5.97 5.52
CA ASN A 72 -5.26 -5.70 4.79
C ASN A 72 -4.29 -6.89 4.83
N ASP A 73 -3.40 -6.92 3.83
CA ASP A 73 -2.13 -7.64 3.90
C ASP A 73 -1.10 -6.74 4.60
N TRP A 74 -0.75 -7.05 5.86
CA TRP A 74 0.25 -6.31 6.62
C TRP A 74 1.65 -6.87 6.38
N LEU A 75 2.55 -6.07 5.81
CA LEU A 75 3.94 -6.44 5.57
C LEU A 75 4.80 -5.86 6.69
N VAL A 76 5.43 -6.73 7.49
CA VAL A 76 6.10 -6.38 8.74
C VAL A 76 7.56 -6.81 8.68
N GLY A 77 8.48 -5.97 9.13
CA GLY A 77 9.89 -6.28 9.31
C GLY A 77 10.35 -6.06 10.74
N ASP A 78 11.28 -6.89 11.20
CA ASP A 78 11.95 -6.76 12.50
C ASP A 78 13.47 -6.67 12.32
N LEU A 79 14.01 -5.50 12.65
CA LEU A 79 15.43 -5.19 12.51
C LEU A 79 16.32 -6.05 13.41
N LYS A 80 15.79 -6.54 14.54
CA LYS A 80 16.60 -7.26 15.54
C LYS A 80 16.84 -8.70 15.14
N THR A 81 15.86 -9.31 14.47
CA THR A 81 15.91 -10.71 14.04
C THR A 81 16.24 -10.85 12.56
N ASN A 82 16.20 -9.76 11.78
CA ASN A 82 16.31 -9.78 10.32
C ASN A 82 15.24 -10.72 9.72
N GLU A 83 14.02 -10.60 10.22
CA GLU A 83 12.86 -11.37 9.80
C GLU A 83 11.81 -10.44 9.21
N ILE A 84 11.12 -10.92 8.18
CA ILE A 84 9.92 -10.30 7.63
C ILE A 84 8.72 -11.24 7.75
N ALA A 85 7.53 -10.66 7.83
CA ALA A 85 6.27 -11.39 7.83
C ALA A 85 5.23 -10.70 6.95
N ARG A 86 4.34 -11.51 6.37
CA ARG A 86 3.04 -11.07 5.86
C ARG A 86 1.98 -11.57 6.82
N PHE A 87 1.24 -10.65 7.41
CA PHE A 87 0.07 -10.95 8.23
C PHE A 87 -1.19 -10.51 7.49
N GLU A 88 -1.83 -11.48 6.84
CA GLU A 88 -3.12 -11.26 6.21
C GLU A 88 -4.22 -11.38 7.26
N LEU A 89 -5.00 -10.31 7.42
CA LEU A 89 -6.00 -10.20 8.48
C LEU A 89 -7.37 -9.85 7.90
N GLY A 90 -8.19 -10.87 7.66
CA GLY A 90 -9.63 -10.75 7.42
C GLY A 90 -10.42 -10.64 8.73
N LEU A 91 -11.75 -10.74 8.68
CA LEU A 91 -12.63 -10.75 9.85
C LEU A 91 -12.57 -12.08 10.57
N LYS A 92 -12.76 -13.17 9.83
CA LYS A 92 -12.88 -14.55 10.32
C LYS A 92 -11.57 -15.31 10.21
N ASN A 93 -10.84 -15.09 9.12
CA ASN A 93 -9.62 -15.79 8.81
C ASN A 93 -8.42 -14.85 8.90
N ARG A 94 -7.29 -15.45 9.24
CA ARG A 94 -6.00 -14.78 9.28
C ARG A 94 -4.91 -15.77 8.96
N GLN A 95 -3.85 -15.29 8.32
CA GLN A 95 -2.71 -16.12 7.97
C GLN A 95 -1.42 -15.33 8.14
N VAL A 96 -0.38 -16.02 8.65
CA VAL A 96 0.94 -15.44 8.86
C VAL A 96 1.97 -16.25 8.08
N TRP A 97 2.69 -15.60 7.19
CA TRP A 97 3.91 -16.14 6.57
C TRP A 97 5.11 -15.39 7.09
N ARG A 98 6.22 -16.08 7.31
CA ARG A 98 7.47 -15.52 7.83
C ARG A 98 8.65 -16.03 7.02
N THR A 99 9.66 -15.19 6.86
CA THR A 99 10.96 -15.60 6.30
C THR A 99 12.06 -14.62 6.74
N SER A 100 13.30 -15.08 6.76
CA SER A 100 14.50 -14.23 6.85
C SER A 100 15.27 -14.14 5.53
N ASP A 101 14.79 -14.86 4.50
CA ASP A 101 15.36 -14.88 3.16
C ASP A 101 14.22 -14.91 2.13
N GLY A 102 13.90 -13.75 1.57
CA GLY A 102 12.82 -13.61 0.60
C GLY A 102 12.22 -12.22 0.58
N TYR A 103 10.98 -12.14 0.09
CA TYR A 103 10.22 -10.92 -0.04
C TYR A 103 8.73 -11.20 0.20
N TYR A 104 8.00 -10.13 0.52
CA TYR A 104 6.55 -10.07 0.37
C TYR A 104 6.21 -8.81 -0.41
N VAL A 105 5.22 -8.91 -1.29
CA VAL A 105 4.69 -7.79 -2.09
C VAL A 105 3.19 -7.68 -1.85
N GLY A 106 2.68 -6.46 -1.91
CA GLY A 106 1.26 -6.15 -1.81
C GLY A 106 0.85 -5.23 -2.95
N ALA A 107 -0.32 -5.48 -3.53
CA ALA A 107 -0.97 -4.60 -4.50
C ALA A 107 -2.48 -4.81 -4.48
N ASN A 108 -3.05 -4.88 -3.26
CA ASN A 108 -4.48 -5.06 -3.00
C ASN A 108 -5.08 -6.43 -3.37
N PHE A 109 -4.25 -7.46 -3.59
CA PHE A 109 -4.73 -8.83 -3.79
C PHE A 109 -4.67 -9.61 -2.46
N PRO A 110 -5.72 -10.35 -2.08
CA PRO A 110 -5.62 -11.34 -1.02
C PRO A 110 -4.83 -12.58 -1.48
N SER A 111 -4.22 -13.29 -0.53
CA SER A 111 -3.26 -14.36 -0.73
C SER A 111 -3.70 -15.71 -0.16
N ASP A 112 -4.32 -15.75 1.03
CA ASP A 112 -4.73 -16.99 1.70
C ASP A 112 -5.99 -17.58 1.04
N PRO A 113 -5.97 -18.86 0.62
CA PRO A 113 -7.13 -19.48 -0.01
C PRO A 113 -8.42 -19.43 0.81
N LYS A 114 -8.33 -19.44 2.14
CA LYS A 114 -9.50 -19.42 3.03
C LYS A 114 -10.06 -18.01 3.16
N VAL A 115 -9.20 -16.99 3.32
CA VAL A 115 -9.61 -15.58 3.24
C VAL A 115 -10.30 -15.30 1.90
N ILE A 116 -9.68 -15.71 0.79
CA ILE A 116 -10.23 -15.54 -0.56
C ILE A 116 -11.63 -16.17 -0.66
N ALA A 117 -11.76 -17.43 -0.27
CA ALA A 117 -13.00 -18.20 -0.44
C ALA A 117 -14.14 -17.74 0.49
N GLU A 118 -13.84 -17.32 1.71
CA GLU A 118 -14.86 -17.06 2.73
C GLU A 118 -15.19 -15.58 2.93
N GLU A 119 -14.33 -14.65 2.51
CA GLU A 119 -14.40 -13.24 2.90
C GLU A 119 -14.26 -12.25 1.74
N THR A 120 -14.07 -12.73 0.51
CA THR A 120 -13.90 -11.87 -0.67
C THR A 120 -14.77 -12.33 -1.85
N THR A 121 -14.85 -11.51 -2.89
CA THR A 121 -15.28 -11.91 -4.23
C THR A 121 -14.15 -11.84 -5.26
N TYR A 122 -12.90 -11.83 -4.79
CA TYR A 122 -11.72 -11.79 -5.64
C TYR A 122 -11.54 -13.10 -6.42
N ARG A 123 -11.12 -12.98 -7.69
CA ARG A 123 -10.84 -14.10 -8.60
C ARG A 123 -9.35 -14.14 -8.93
N PRO A 124 -8.54 -14.97 -8.26
CA PRO A 124 -7.10 -15.02 -8.49
C PRO A 124 -6.71 -15.45 -9.91
N GLU A 125 -7.60 -16.13 -10.62
CA GLU A 125 -7.40 -16.63 -11.99
C GLU A 125 -7.77 -15.61 -13.09
N ASP A 126 -8.38 -14.49 -12.73
CA ASP A 126 -8.87 -13.49 -13.70
C ASP A 126 -7.72 -12.55 -14.13
N PRO A 127 -7.22 -12.66 -15.37
CA PRO A 127 -6.08 -11.87 -15.82
C PRO A 127 -6.41 -10.39 -16.03
N ASP A 128 -7.69 -10.03 -16.11
CA ASP A 128 -8.13 -8.67 -16.41
C ASP A 128 -8.24 -7.78 -15.16
N LEU A 129 -8.21 -8.38 -13.97
CA LEU A 129 -8.21 -7.65 -12.70
C LEU A 129 -6.91 -6.86 -12.54
N SER A 130 -7.03 -5.57 -12.27
CA SER A 130 -5.89 -4.65 -12.11
C SER A 130 -4.93 -5.09 -11.01
N VAL A 131 -5.47 -5.65 -9.92
CA VAL A 131 -4.69 -6.17 -8.79
C VAL A 131 -3.83 -7.38 -9.20
N ASN A 132 -4.29 -8.20 -10.15
CA ASN A 132 -3.55 -9.34 -10.68
C ASN A 132 -2.44 -8.90 -11.65
N VAL A 133 -2.71 -7.86 -12.44
CA VAL A 133 -1.67 -7.24 -13.30
C VAL A 133 -0.56 -6.63 -12.45
N ARG A 134 -0.90 -5.88 -11.41
CA ARG A 134 0.09 -5.32 -10.46
C ARG A 134 0.84 -6.41 -9.69
N LYS A 135 0.15 -7.48 -9.27
CA LYS A 135 0.80 -8.65 -8.65
C LYS A 135 1.84 -9.27 -9.56
N ALA A 136 1.48 -9.58 -10.81
CA ALA A 136 2.40 -10.15 -11.79
C ALA A 136 3.60 -9.20 -12.04
N ARG A 137 3.35 -7.89 -12.06
CA ARG A 137 4.43 -6.89 -12.18
C ARG A 137 5.40 -6.95 -11.00
N TRP A 138 4.89 -6.98 -9.77
CA TRP A 138 5.71 -7.10 -8.57
C TRP A 138 6.52 -8.39 -8.56
N GLU A 139 5.91 -9.54 -8.83
CA GLU A 139 6.58 -10.84 -8.85
C GLU A 139 7.74 -10.85 -9.86
N LYS A 140 7.53 -10.29 -11.06
CA LYS A 140 8.58 -10.16 -12.07
C LYS A 140 9.74 -9.28 -11.61
N LEU A 141 9.43 -8.13 -10.99
CA LEU A 141 10.46 -7.23 -10.46
C LEU A 141 11.29 -7.90 -9.36
N MET A 142 10.67 -8.68 -8.48
CA MET A 142 11.37 -9.39 -7.42
C MET A 142 12.22 -10.55 -7.95
N GLU A 143 11.74 -11.27 -8.96
CA GLU A 143 12.51 -12.31 -9.65
C GLU A 143 13.76 -11.73 -10.31
N ASP A 144 13.60 -10.67 -11.09
CA ASP A 144 14.70 -10.06 -11.86
C ASP A 144 15.76 -9.38 -10.97
N ASN A 145 15.39 -8.96 -9.76
CA ASN A 145 16.24 -8.14 -8.89
C ASN A 145 16.61 -8.84 -7.58
N LYS A 146 16.44 -10.16 -7.50
CA LYS A 146 16.76 -10.92 -6.28
C LYS A 146 18.19 -10.65 -5.80
N GLY A 147 18.32 -10.19 -4.56
CA GLY A 147 19.61 -9.86 -3.93
C GLY A 147 20.22 -8.52 -4.37
N MET A 148 19.54 -7.75 -5.22
CA MET A 148 20.04 -6.48 -5.78
C MET A 148 19.15 -5.26 -5.44
N ILE A 149 18.06 -5.46 -4.69
CA ILE A 149 17.13 -4.38 -4.32
C ILE A 149 17.81 -3.45 -3.31
N SER A 150 18.06 -2.21 -3.74
CA SER A 150 18.50 -1.10 -2.88
C SER A 150 17.36 -0.10 -2.65
N ALA A 151 17.60 0.94 -1.85
CA ALA A 151 16.65 2.03 -1.68
C ALA A 151 16.35 2.72 -3.02
N GLU A 152 17.37 2.93 -3.84
CA GLU A 152 17.25 3.57 -5.16
C GLU A 152 16.41 2.72 -6.11
N THR A 153 16.65 1.40 -6.15
CA THR A 153 15.85 0.48 -6.96
C THR A 153 14.40 0.42 -6.49
N ALA A 154 14.15 0.41 -5.17
CA ALA A 154 12.80 0.48 -4.63
C ALA A 154 12.08 1.78 -5.02
N MET A 155 12.76 2.93 -4.99
CA MET A 155 12.17 4.20 -5.45
C MET A 155 11.77 4.18 -6.94
N ILE A 156 12.50 3.42 -7.77
CA ILE A 156 12.15 3.22 -9.18
C ILE A 156 10.93 2.32 -9.30
N PHE A 157 10.83 1.25 -8.51
CA PHE A 157 9.67 0.35 -8.53
C PHE A 157 8.37 1.03 -8.10
N GLU A 158 8.44 1.89 -7.08
CA GLU A 158 7.28 2.71 -6.65
C GLU A 158 6.77 3.64 -7.76
N ALA A 159 7.61 3.97 -8.74
CA ALA A 159 7.31 4.82 -9.89
C ALA A 159 6.96 4.04 -11.17
N ASP A 160 6.79 2.71 -11.08
CA ASP A 160 6.69 1.84 -12.25
C ASP A 160 5.31 1.94 -12.94
N HIS A 161 5.36 2.07 -14.28
CA HIS A 161 4.19 2.16 -15.16
C HIS A 161 4.12 1.04 -16.20
N ILE A 162 4.78 -0.10 -15.96
CA ILE A 162 4.70 -1.22 -16.90
C ILE A 162 3.46 -2.05 -16.57
N ASP A 163 2.47 -2.03 -17.48
CA ASP A 163 1.32 -2.93 -17.41
C ASP A 163 1.79 -4.34 -17.79
N ALA A 164 1.79 -5.27 -16.83
CA ALA A 164 2.30 -6.63 -17.04
C ALA A 164 1.45 -7.47 -18.01
N SER A 165 0.20 -7.09 -18.31
CA SER A 165 -0.67 -7.78 -19.26
C SER A 165 -0.32 -7.45 -20.71
N THR A 166 0.21 -6.25 -20.96
CA THR A 166 0.55 -5.76 -22.32
C THR A 166 2.05 -5.55 -22.54
N GLY A 167 2.82 -5.42 -21.47
CA GLY A 167 4.23 -5.03 -21.49
C GLY A 167 4.46 -3.55 -21.83
N GLN A 168 3.41 -2.73 -21.91
CA GLN A 168 3.49 -1.33 -22.30
C GLN A 168 3.73 -0.41 -21.10
N LEU A 169 4.40 0.71 -21.35
CA LEU A 169 4.57 1.79 -20.37
C LEU A 169 3.37 2.72 -20.48
N THR A 170 2.36 2.48 -19.65
CA THR A 170 1.07 3.19 -19.69
C THR A 170 0.56 3.41 -18.26
N PRO A 171 0.64 4.64 -17.72
CA PRO A 171 0.07 4.96 -16.41
C PRO A 171 -1.43 4.60 -16.36
N SER A 172 -1.83 3.80 -15.39
CA SER A 172 -3.21 3.32 -15.24
C SER A 172 -3.44 2.69 -13.87
N SER A 173 -4.65 2.19 -13.61
CA SER A 173 -4.99 1.36 -12.46
C SER A 173 -4.20 0.04 -12.38
N ARG A 174 -3.64 -0.42 -13.51
CA ARG A 174 -2.94 -1.70 -13.65
C ARG A 174 -1.44 -1.62 -13.35
N THR A 175 -0.94 -0.44 -13.02
CA THR A 175 0.49 -0.17 -12.77
C THR A 175 0.79 0.09 -11.31
N LEU A 176 2.05 -0.08 -10.88
CA LEU A 176 2.42 0.05 -9.46
C LEU A 176 2.27 1.50 -8.98
N CYS A 177 2.73 2.47 -9.79
CA CYS A 177 2.35 3.87 -9.63
C CYS A 177 0.97 4.08 -10.28
N GLY A 178 -0.09 3.88 -9.50
CA GLY A 178 -1.46 3.94 -10.02
C GLY A 178 -1.87 5.34 -10.45
N HIS A 179 -2.45 5.45 -11.64
CA HIS A 179 -3.04 6.68 -12.19
C HIS A 179 -4.47 6.40 -12.69
N ILE A 180 -5.45 6.47 -11.79
CA ILE A 180 -6.86 6.28 -12.18
C ILE A 180 -7.38 7.53 -12.86
N ASP A 181 -6.79 8.69 -12.55
CA ASP A 181 -7.02 9.98 -13.19
C ASP A 181 -6.65 10.00 -14.69
N ALA A 182 -5.92 8.99 -15.17
CA ALA A 182 -5.57 8.80 -16.58
C ALA A 182 -6.18 7.52 -17.20
N ASP A 183 -6.99 6.77 -16.45
CA ASP A 183 -7.45 5.44 -16.85
C ASP A 183 -8.92 5.44 -17.32
N ALA A 184 -9.14 5.11 -18.59
CA ALA A 184 -10.46 4.99 -19.18
C ALA A 184 -11.30 3.84 -18.61
N GLU A 185 -10.67 2.85 -17.97
CA GLU A 185 -11.34 1.70 -17.36
C GLU A 185 -11.64 1.94 -15.86
N GLY A 186 -11.04 2.96 -15.26
CA GLY A 186 -11.18 3.25 -13.83
C GLY A 186 -10.51 2.20 -12.94
N LEU A 187 -11.06 1.98 -11.75
CA LEU A 187 -10.67 0.90 -10.83
C LEU A 187 -11.93 0.35 -10.14
N PRO A 188 -12.72 -0.49 -10.82
CA PRO A 188 -14.01 -0.97 -10.33
C PRO A 188 -13.90 -1.81 -9.05
N GLU A 189 -12.77 -2.46 -8.81
CA GLU A 189 -12.46 -3.18 -7.55
C GLU A 189 -12.57 -2.26 -6.32
N PHE A 190 -12.45 -0.95 -6.52
CA PHE A 190 -12.58 0.12 -5.52
C PHE A 190 -13.65 1.15 -5.88
N ILE A 191 -14.65 0.78 -6.70
CA ILE A 191 -15.78 1.61 -7.14
C ILE A 191 -15.38 2.94 -7.83
N TRP A 192 -14.14 3.06 -8.28
CA TRP A 192 -13.67 4.24 -9.00
C TRP A 192 -14.00 4.11 -10.48
N THR A 193 -14.77 5.08 -10.97
CA THR A 193 -15.22 5.16 -12.36
C THR A 193 -14.07 5.58 -13.29
N PRO A 194 -14.25 5.50 -14.63
CA PRO A 194 -13.28 6.01 -15.59
C PRO A 194 -12.77 7.41 -15.23
N TYR A 195 -11.46 7.61 -15.27
CA TYR A 195 -10.77 8.87 -14.98
C TYR A 195 -11.02 9.42 -13.57
N TYR A 196 -11.42 8.60 -12.60
CA TYR A 196 -11.64 9.09 -11.23
C TYR A 196 -10.35 9.72 -10.67
N PRO A 197 -10.39 10.90 -10.01
CA PRO A 197 -9.19 11.61 -9.56
C PRO A 197 -8.56 10.97 -8.32
N ALA A 198 -8.00 9.77 -8.50
CA ALA A 198 -7.34 8.94 -7.50
C ALA A 198 -6.13 8.22 -8.10
N GLY A 199 -5.25 7.73 -7.24
CA GLY A 199 -4.03 7.05 -7.64
C GLY A 199 -2.99 7.08 -6.53
N SER A 200 -1.74 6.77 -6.88
CA SER A 200 -0.62 6.86 -5.96
C SER A 200 -0.28 8.32 -5.68
N VAL A 201 -0.47 8.78 -4.44
CA VAL A 201 -0.27 10.20 -4.06
C VAL A 201 1.02 10.47 -3.28
N GLN A 202 1.76 9.40 -2.95
CA GLN A 202 3.06 9.45 -2.29
C GLN A 202 3.78 8.10 -2.44
N ALA A 203 5.08 8.08 -2.14
CA ALA A 203 5.85 6.85 -1.97
C ALA A 203 6.85 6.99 -0.83
N LYS A 204 7.17 5.86 -0.18
CA LYS A 204 8.09 5.81 0.96
C LYS A 204 9.00 4.59 0.83
N VAL A 205 10.28 4.77 1.13
CA VAL A 205 11.30 3.72 1.09
C VAL A 205 12.19 3.82 2.33
N THR A 206 12.50 2.69 2.94
CA THR A 206 13.54 2.60 3.98
C THR A 206 14.37 1.33 3.77
N THR A 207 15.45 1.22 4.53
CA THR A 207 16.32 0.04 4.60
C THR A 207 16.59 -0.30 6.05
N SER A 208 17.15 -1.47 6.34
CA SER A 208 17.49 -1.83 7.73
C SER A 208 18.39 -0.78 8.40
N LYS A 209 19.35 -0.20 7.65
CA LYS A 209 20.20 0.88 8.15
C LYS A 209 19.41 2.15 8.41
N LEU A 210 18.63 2.62 7.43
CA LEU A 210 17.87 3.87 7.56
C LEU A 210 16.83 3.78 8.68
N ALA A 211 16.10 2.68 8.76
CA ALA A 211 15.11 2.47 9.80
C ALA A 211 15.71 2.36 11.20
N GLY A 212 16.89 1.75 11.35
CA GLY A 212 17.63 1.75 12.61
C GLY A 212 18.06 3.16 13.05
N GLU A 213 18.13 4.11 12.12
CA GLU A 213 18.36 5.54 12.38
C GLU A 213 17.06 6.36 12.41
N MET A 214 15.88 5.72 12.37
CA MET A 214 14.56 6.35 12.26
C MET A 214 14.44 7.28 11.04
N LYS A 215 14.95 6.81 9.89
CA LYS A 215 14.96 7.53 8.61
C LYS A 215 14.14 6.84 7.53
N VAL A 216 13.50 7.66 6.71
CA VAL A 216 12.66 7.22 5.60
C VAL A 216 12.85 8.18 4.43
N TRP A 217 13.08 7.65 3.24
CA TRP A 217 12.91 8.42 2.01
C TRP A 217 11.42 8.53 1.72
N ALA A 218 10.93 9.74 1.49
CA ALA A 218 9.54 9.95 1.11
C ALA A 218 9.43 10.92 -0.06
N ARG A 219 8.38 10.74 -0.86
CA ARG A 219 7.99 11.58 -1.97
C ARG A 219 6.50 11.89 -1.87
N ARG A 220 6.15 13.17 -1.98
CA ARG A 220 4.76 13.64 -2.08
C ARG A 220 4.39 13.87 -3.55
N GLY A 221 3.14 13.53 -3.92
CA GLY A 221 2.65 13.51 -5.29
C GLY A 221 2.92 12.16 -5.96
N HIS A 222 2.54 12.02 -7.23
CA HIS A 222 2.73 10.75 -7.93
C HIS A 222 4.20 10.31 -7.88
N PRO A 223 4.48 9.05 -7.47
CA PRO A 223 5.85 8.55 -7.36
C PRO A 223 6.68 8.69 -8.64
N CYS A 224 6.03 8.60 -9.80
CA CYS A 224 6.63 8.81 -11.13
C CYS A 224 7.08 10.26 -11.40
N GLY A 225 6.61 11.22 -10.60
CA GLY A 225 6.93 12.63 -10.73
C GLY A 225 6.01 13.45 -11.62
N GLN A 226 4.91 12.86 -12.08
CA GLN A 226 3.87 13.61 -12.78
C GLN A 226 3.05 14.44 -11.79
N ASP A 227 2.71 15.66 -12.20
CA ASP A 227 1.77 16.50 -11.48
C ASP A 227 0.33 16.10 -11.84
N PHE A 228 -0.58 16.17 -10.87
CA PHE A 228 -2.01 16.28 -11.15
C PHE A 228 -2.40 17.75 -11.15
N ILE A 229 -2.94 18.26 -12.26
CA ILE A 229 -3.38 19.65 -12.42
C ILE A 229 -4.90 19.67 -12.49
N ALA A 230 -5.55 20.23 -11.48
CA ALA A 230 -7.01 20.16 -11.36
C ALA A 230 -7.71 20.88 -12.52
N ALA A 231 -7.17 22.01 -12.98
CA ALA A 231 -7.74 22.74 -14.11
C ALA A 231 -7.71 21.94 -15.42
N ASP A 232 -6.59 21.26 -15.69
CA ASP A 232 -6.45 20.42 -16.90
C ASP A 232 -7.35 19.18 -16.80
N PHE A 233 -7.43 18.59 -15.61
CA PHE A 233 -8.30 17.45 -15.32
C PHE A 233 -9.78 17.79 -15.56
N PHE A 234 -10.27 18.91 -15.03
CA PHE A 234 -11.67 19.34 -15.24
C PHE A 234 -11.96 19.71 -16.70
N ALA A 235 -10.99 20.24 -17.43
CA ALA A 235 -11.13 20.49 -18.86
C ALA A 235 -11.28 19.19 -19.67
N ALA A 236 -10.58 18.12 -19.26
CA ALA A 236 -10.66 16.80 -19.91
C ALA A 236 -11.87 15.97 -19.44
N HIS A 237 -12.26 16.11 -18.17
CA HIS A 237 -13.28 15.29 -17.49
C HIS A 237 -14.30 16.16 -16.74
N PRO A 238 -15.14 16.93 -17.47
CA PRO A 238 -16.11 17.86 -16.88
C PRO A 238 -17.16 17.17 -15.99
N GLU A 239 -17.35 15.85 -16.12
CA GLU A 239 -18.19 15.04 -15.23
C GLU A 239 -17.77 15.12 -13.75
N TYR A 240 -16.52 15.48 -13.47
CA TYR A 240 -15.99 15.64 -12.10
C TYR A 240 -15.96 17.09 -11.59
N ASP A 241 -16.44 18.07 -12.37
CA ASP A 241 -16.41 19.51 -12.01
C ASP A 241 -16.99 19.83 -10.62
N TRP A 242 -17.97 19.03 -10.19
CA TRP A 242 -18.60 19.16 -8.88
C TRP A 242 -17.60 19.00 -7.70
N MET A 243 -16.44 18.36 -7.93
CA MET A 243 -15.36 18.22 -6.96
C MET A 243 -14.48 19.48 -6.83
N GLY A 244 -14.57 20.44 -7.74
CA GLY A 244 -13.65 21.59 -7.85
C GLY A 244 -13.58 22.51 -6.63
N LYS A 245 -14.52 22.40 -5.70
CA LYS A 245 -14.43 23.07 -4.39
C LYS A 245 -13.27 22.52 -3.54
N PHE A 246 -13.01 21.22 -3.63
CA PHE A 246 -12.11 20.48 -2.75
C PHE A 246 -10.90 19.88 -3.46
N LEU A 247 -11.06 19.42 -4.70
CA LEU A 247 -9.97 18.86 -5.49
C LEU A 247 -9.05 19.98 -5.97
N ARG A 248 -7.75 19.83 -5.71
CA ARG A 248 -6.70 20.83 -5.98
C ARG A 248 -5.52 20.16 -6.67
N ASP A 249 -4.65 20.97 -7.26
CA ASP A 249 -3.38 20.50 -7.82
C ASP A 249 -2.59 19.67 -6.80
N MET A 250 -2.03 18.57 -7.26
CA MET A 250 -1.07 17.77 -6.52
C MET A 250 0.26 17.77 -7.28
N LYS A 251 1.16 18.63 -6.83
CA LYS A 251 2.52 18.72 -7.37
C LYS A 251 3.38 17.56 -6.88
N ALA A 252 4.17 16.97 -7.77
CA ALA A 252 5.14 15.95 -7.40
C ALA A 252 6.46 16.59 -6.92
N PHE A 253 6.80 16.33 -5.67
CA PHE A 253 8.03 16.82 -5.05
C PHE A 253 9.19 15.85 -5.28
N PRO A 254 10.46 16.27 -5.11
CA PRO A 254 11.59 15.35 -5.13
C PRO A 254 11.54 14.39 -3.94
N TRP A 255 12.18 13.22 -4.10
CA TRP A 255 12.50 12.34 -2.97
C TRP A 255 13.29 13.11 -1.92
N THR A 256 12.83 13.04 -0.67
CA THR A 256 13.42 13.73 0.48
C THR A 256 13.65 12.74 1.60
N LEU A 257 14.83 12.79 2.22
CA LEU A 257 15.15 11.96 3.37
C LEU A 257 14.61 12.65 4.63
N PHE A 258 13.66 12.00 5.29
CA PHE A 258 13.15 12.41 6.59
C PHE A 258 13.86 11.64 7.69
N GLU A 259 14.10 12.31 8.82
CA GLU A 259 14.67 11.73 10.02
C GLU A 259 13.91 12.20 11.26
N ALA A 260 13.81 11.34 12.28
CA ALA A 260 13.22 11.74 13.55
C ALA A 260 14.06 12.83 14.23
N GLN A 261 13.41 13.82 14.85
CA GLN A 261 14.10 14.76 15.73
C GLN A 261 14.68 14.00 16.93
N LYS A 262 15.94 14.31 17.25
CA LYS A 262 16.66 13.73 18.40
C LYS A 262 16.18 14.32 19.71
#